data_AF-A0A660PBU5-F1
#
_entry.id   AF-A0A660PBU5-F1
#
_cell.length_a   1.000
_cell.length_b   1.000
_cell.length_c   1.000
_cell.angle_alpha   90.00
_cell.angle_beta   90.00
_cell.angle_gamma   90.00
#
_symmetry.space_group_name_H-M   'P 1'
#
loop_
_entity.id
_entity.type
_entity.pdbx_description
1 polymer ?
#
loop_
_entity_poly.entity_id
_entity_poly.type
_entity_poly.pdbx_seq_one_letter_code
_entity_poly.pdbx_strand_id
1 'polypeptide(L)'
;MTRTLELDDRIVKCQRILDDDPNSQIFAALAEAYRKKGELDKAFTICKNGLKVHSKYGSAHLVMSKINLDRGLYDWAEIELKEAAKIDGNTRPIEVLFAEIFIYKGEFQKAINKLKNLHAVDPTNEQVKKLLDIAKKIPEEQTVIMQSKKKDSVPDEEIEVVNRVESPCEPISTREIIESAVTIPGIDGSLFITFEGLIVDSEWSLQMNSESCAAQLVAIGNLLNNELKPKSFGEVRTILIETDGTTFYQIYKEDGIYVFVAKSTSNLGSIRMKIEKLLGYN
;
A
#
# COMPACT_ATOMS: atom_id res chain seq x y z
N MET A 1 2.35 -7.61 30.01
CA MET A 1 1.21 -6.96 30.71
C MET A 1 1.45 -5.48 30.96
N THR A 2 2.63 -5.05 31.44
CA THR A 2 2.91 -3.63 31.79
C THR A 2 2.74 -2.62 30.65
N ARG A 3 3.24 -2.94 29.44
CA ARG A 3 3.18 -2.03 28.29
C ARG A 3 1.76 -1.74 27.78
N THR A 4 0.86 -2.72 27.87
CA THR A 4 -0.55 -2.55 27.46
C THR A 4 -1.29 -1.67 28.47
N LEU A 5 -1.07 -1.90 29.77
CA LEU A 5 -1.62 -1.06 30.85
C LEU A 5 -1.16 0.40 30.73
N GLU A 6 0.12 0.64 30.44
CA GLU A 6 0.64 1.99 30.23
C GLU A 6 0.01 2.70 29.01
N LEU A 7 -0.31 1.95 27.95
CA LEU A 7 -0.98 2.50 26.76
C LEU A 7 -2.44 2.84 27.07
N ASP A 8 -3.14 1.98 27.80
CA ASP A 8 -4.54 2.21 28.19
C ASP A 8 -4.67 3.44 29.10
N ASP A 9 -3.80 3.59 30.09
CA ASP A 9 -3.75 4.78 30.95
C ASP A 9 -3.49 6.06 30.15
N ARG A 10 -2.58 5.97 29.16
CA ARG A 10 -2.26 7.10 28.28
C ARG A 10 -3.43 7.48 27.39
N ILE A 11 -4.16 6.50 26.84
CA ILE A 11 -5.37 6.71 26.05
C ILE A 11 -6.42 7.42 26.90
N VAL A 12 -6.72 6.92 28.09
CA VAL A 12 -7.73 7.52 28.99
C VAL A 12 -7.38 8.97 29.33
N LYS A 13 -6.12 9.25 29.66
CA LYS A 13 -5.67 10.62 29.97
C LYS A 13 -5.78 11.56 28.77
N CYS A 14 -5.33 11.12 27.59
CA CYS A 14 -5.38 11.93 26.38
C CYS A 14 -6.82 12.16 25.92
N GLN A 15 -7.68 11.15 26.04
CA GLN A 15 -9.10 11.26 25.72
C GLN A 15 -9.79 12.30 26.61
N ARG A 16 -9.58 12.23 27.93
CA ARG A 16 -10.14 13.22 28.86
C ARG A 16 -9.74 14.65 28.50
N ILE A 17 -8.46 14.88 28.18
CA ILE A 17 -7.98 16.22 27.78
C ILE A 17 -8.65 16.67 26.48
N LEU A 18 -8.87 15.77 25.53
CA LEU A 18 -9.51 16.09 24.26
C LEU A 18 -11.02 16.32 24.41
N ASP A 19 -11.66 15.64 25.35
CA ASP A 19 -13.08 15.85 25.68
C ASP A 19 -13.28 17.21 26.38
N ASP A 20 -12.36 17.59 27.28
CA ASP A 20 -12.36 18.87 27.97
C ASP A 20 -12.02 20.05 27.02
N ASP A 21 -11.10 19.83 26.07
CA ASP A 21 -10.73 20.80 25.03
C ASP A 21 -10.65 20.11 23.65
N PRO A 22 -11.74 20.16 22.85
CA PRO A 22 -11.79 19.56 21.51
C PRO A 22 -10.79 20.16 20.51
N ASN A 23 -10.26 21.35 20.79
CA ASN A 23 -9.24 22.01 19.98
C ASN A 23 -7.82 21.76 20.52
N SER A 24 -7.63 20.87 21.48
CA SER A 24 -6.31 20.54 22.00
C SER A 24 -5.48 19.74 20.98
N GLN A 25 -4.19 20.03 20.87
CA GLN A 25 -3.23 19.26 20.07
C GLN A 25 -2.97 17.83 20.63
N ILE A 26 -3.54 17.49 21.80
CA ILE A 26 -3.40 16.18 22.43
C ILE A 26 -3.89 15.02 21.54
N PHE A 27 -4.75 15.30 20.55
CA PHE A 27 -5.24 14.32 19.58
C PHE A 27 -4.10 13.54 18.91
N ALA A 28 -2.95 14.16 18.67
CA ALA A 28 -1.80 13.48 18.04
C ALA A 28 -1.21 12.42 18.97
N ALA A 29 -1.12 12.72 20.27
CA ALA A 29 -0.65 11.77 21.27
C ALA A 29 -1.65 10.63 21.49
N LEU A 30 -2.95 10.94 21.43
CA LEU A 30 -4.03 9.95 21.50
C LEU A 30 -3.99 9.01 20.28
N ALA A 31 -3.87 9.56 19.07
CA ALA A 31 -3.75 8.78 17.84
C ALA A 31 -2.52 7.88 17.83
N GLU A 32 -1.35 8.37 18.27
CA GLU A 32 -0.14 7.55 18.39
C GLU A 32 -0.29 6.42 19.42
N ALA A 33 -1.05 6.65 20.50
CA ALA A 33 -1.31 5.61 21.49
C ALA A 33 -2.23 4.50 20.92
N TYR A 34 -3.30 4.88 20.22
CA TYR A 34 -4.15 3.92 19.50
C TYR A 34 -3.39 3.16 18.41
N ARG A 35 -2.51 3.84 17.65
CA ARG A 35 -1.64 3.20 16.66
C ARG A 35 -0.77 2.12 17.30
N LYS A 36 -0.10 2.44 18.41
CA LYS A 36 0.73 1.49 19.17
C LYS A 36 -0.05 0.33 19.77
N LYS A 37 -1.35 0.51 20.01
CA LYS A 37 -2.28 -0.53 20.46
C LYS A 37 -2.78 -1.42 19.31
N GLY A 38 -2.55 -1.03 18.05
CA GLY A 38 -3.01 -1.74 16.85
C GLY A 38 -4.41 -1.31 16.39
N GLU A 39 -5.04 -0.35 17.06
CA GLU A 39 -6.37 0.17 16.69
C GLU A 39 -6.23 1.26 15.62
N LEU A 40 -5.80 0.86 14.42
CA LEU A 40 -5.38 1.77 13.34
C LEU A 40 -6.50 2.68 12.82
N ASP A 41 -7.75 2.19 12.72
CA ASP A 41 -8.88 2.99 12.23
C ASP A 41 -9.27 4.11 13.20
N LYS A 42 -9.22 3.82 14.51
CA LYS A 42 -9.44 4.84 15.53
C LYS A 42 -8.31 5.86 15.52
N ALA A 43 -7.06 5.40 15.45
CA ALA A 43 -5.89 6.28 15.33
C ALA A 43 -6.03 7.23 14.13
N PHE A 44 -6.40 6.70 12.96
CA PHE A 44 -6.61 7.48 11.74
C PHE A 44 -7.72 8.51 11.91
N THR A 45 -8.88 8.10 12.45
CA THR A 45 -10.04 8.99 12.62
C THR A 45 -9.73 10.15 13.56
N ILE A 46 -9.08 9.87 14.69
CA ILE A 46 -8.68 10.88 15.68
C ILE A 46 -7.66 11.85 15.06
N CYS A 47 -6.62 11.32 14.40
CA CYS A 47 -5.60 12.13 13.78
C CYS A 47 -6.17 13.01 12.65
N LYS A 48 -7.04 12.44 11.81
CA LYS A 48 -7.72 13.15 10.71
C LYS A 48 -8.58 14.28 11.22
N ASN A 49 -9.36 14.05 12.28
CA ASN A 49 -10.23 15.09 12.83
C ASN A 49 -9.43 16.21 13.49
N GLY A 50 -8.36 15.88 14.23
CA GLY A 50 -7.49 16.90 14.81
C GLY A 50 -6.76 17.73 13.75
N LEU A 51 -6.29 17.10 12.66
CA LEU A 51 -5.65 17.81 11.54
C LEU A 51 -6.61 18.72 10.76
N LYS A 52 -7.94 18.53 10.83
CA LYS A 52 -8.90 19.51 10.27
C LYS A 52 -8.84 20.85 11.00
N VAL A 53 -8.57 20.82 12.31
CA VAL A 53 -8.46 22.02 13.15
C VAL A 53 -7.01 22.54 13.15
N HIS A 54 -6.04 21.63 13.24
CA HIS A 54 -4.61 21.92 13.34
C HIS A 54 -3.83 21.48 12.10
N SER A 55 -4.20 22.03 10.94
CA SER A 55 -3.64 21.62 9.64
C SER A 55 -2.16 21.93 9.44
N LYS A 56 -1.53 22.65 10.37
CA LYS A 56 -0.09 22.99 10.36
C LYS A 56 0.67 22.35 11.51
N TYR A 57 0.13 21.27 12.08
CA TYR A 57 0.78 20.58 13.19
C TYR A 57 1.66 19.44 12.67
N GLY A 58 2.95 19.74 12.44
CA GLY A 58 3.89 18.80 11.80
C GLY A 58 4.03 17.46 12.54
N SER A 59 3.99 17.49 13.87
CA SER A 59 3.99 16.27 14.69
C SER A 59 2.74 15.39 14.48
N ALA A 60 1.58 15.97 14.18
CA ALA A 60 0.39 15.21 13.81
C ALA A 60 0.51 14.61 12.41
N HIS A 61 1.07 15.34 11.44
CA HIS A 61 1.37 14.78 10.12
C HIS A 61 2.36 13.61 10.19
N LEU A 62 3.37 13.69 11.07
CA LEU A 62 4.28 12.56 11.33
C LEU A 62 3.54 11.34 11.92
N VAL A 63 2.61 11.56 12.84
CA VAL A 63 1.78 10.48 13.40
C VAL A 63 0.86 9.90 12.32
N MET A 64 0.22 10.73 11.49
CA MET A 64 -0.61 10.29 10.37
C MET A 64 0.19 9.45 9.37
N SER A 65 1.42 9.86 9.06
CA SER A 65 2.34 9.10 8.22
C SER A 65 2.58 7.69 8.78
N LYS A 66 2.88 7.57 10.07
CA LYS A 66 3.07 6.27 10.74
C LYS A 66 1.80 5.42 10.74
N ILE A 67 0.63 6.03 10.95
CA ILE A 67 -0.65 5.33 10.87
C ILE A 67 -0.86 4.77 9.46
N ASN A 68 -0.64 5.57 8.43
CA ASN A 68 -0.79 5.13 7.04
C ASN A 68 0.24 4.06 6.67
N LEU A 69 1.48 4.16 7.18
CA LEU A 69 2.50 3.13 7.00
C LEU A 69 2.04 1.78 7.58
N ASP A 70 1.55 1.77 8.82
CA ASP A 70 1.05 0.57 9.49
C ASP A 70 -0.21 -0.01 8.80
N ARG A 71 -0.99 0.84 8.12
CA ARG A 71 -2.14 0.45 7.29
C ARG A 71 -1.75 -0.04 5.89
N GLY A 72 -0.45 -0.03 5.54
CA GLY A 72 0.02 -0.41 4.20
C GLY A 72 -0.22 0.65 3.11
N LEU A 73 -0.62 1.88 3.50
CA LEU A 73 -0.94 2.99 2.60
C LEU A 73 0.31 3.85 2.38
N TYR A 74 1.34 3.31 1.73
CA TYR A 74 2.67 3.91 1.68
C TYR A 74 2.74 5.26 0.95
N ASP A 75 1.98 5.45 -0.13
CA ASP A 75 1.92 6.74 -0.84
C ASP A 75 1.33 7.84 0.05
N TRP A 76 0.25 7.52 0.76
CA TRP A 76 -0.36 8.43 1.74
C TRP A 76 0.57 8.69 2.92
N ALA A 77 1.30 7.67 3.37
CA ALA A 77 2.32 7.83 4.40
C ALA A 77 3.43 8.81 3.95
N GLU A 78 3.86 8.73 2.69
CA GLU A 78 4.88 9.61 2.12
C GLU A 78 4.38 11.06 1.99
N ILE A 79 3.14 11.27 1.54
CA ILE A 79 2.52 12.60 1.42
C ILE A 79 2.48 13.29 2.79
N GLU A 80 1.97 12.60 3.81
CA GLU A 80 1.88 13.15 5.18
C GLU A 80 3.27 13.41 5.77
N LEU A 81 4.26 12.55 5.47
CA LEU A 81 5.62 12.77 5.92
C LEU A 81 6.29 13.98 5.25
N LYS A 82 5.98 14.25 3.98
CA LYS A 82 6.44 15.45 3.28
C LYS A 82 5.87 16.72 3.91
N GLU A 83 4.59 16.72 4.28
CA GLU A 83 4.00 17.85 5.00
C GLU A 83 4.64 18.03 6.39
N ALA A 84 4.87 16.94 7.14
CA ALA A 84 5.61 17.01 8.40
C ALA A 84 7.01 17.63 8.22
N ALA A 85 7.76 17.20 7.20
CA ALA A 85 9.09 17.71 6.88
C ALA A 85 9.09 19.18 6.46
N LYS A 86 8.03 19.63 5.78
CA LYS A 86 7.85 21.02 5.37
C LYS A 86 7.57 21.95 6.54
N ILE A 87 6.85 21.46 7.55
CA ILE A 87 6.45 22.24 8.73
C ILE A 87 7.57 22.26 9.78
N ASP A 88 8.03 21.08 10.20
CA ASP A 88 8.96 20.91 11.34
C ASP A 88 10.43 20.82 10.86
N GLY A 89 10.67 20.83 9.55
CA GLY A 89 11.97 20.60 8.96
C GLY A 89 12.34 19.12 8.87
N ASN A 90 13.45 18.83 8.19
CA ASN A 90 13.88 17.47 7.96
C ASN A 90 14.66 16.91 9.17
N THR A 91 13.92 16.40 10.15
CA THR A 91 14.49 15.85 11.40
C THR A 91 14.91 14.40 11.23
N ARG A 92 15.82 13.88 12.08
CA ARG A 92 16.26 12.46 11.99
C ARG A 92 15.09 11.46 11.99
N PRO A 93 14.06 11.58 12.85
CA PRO A 93 12.91 10.66 12.81
C PRO A 93 12.17 10.69 11.47
N ILE A 94 12.05 11.86 10.84
CA ILE A 94 11.42 12.01 9.52
C ILE A 94 12.29 11.34 8.45
N GLU A 95 13.62 11.55 8.49
CA GLU A 95 14.55 10.94 7.54
C GLU A 95 14.55 9.41 7.59
N VAL A 96 14.52 8.85 8.81
CA VAL A 96 14.43 7.41 9.04
C VAL A 96 13.10 6.87 8.53
N LEU A 97 11.99 7.57 8.81
CA LEU A 97 10.67 7.12 8.37
C LEU A 97 10.52 7.19 6.83
N PHE A 98 11.13 8.16 6.16
CA PHE A 98 11.19 8.19 4.69
C PHE A 98 11.89 6.95 4.14
N ALA A 99 13.03 6.57 4.74
CA ALA A 99 13.74 5.37 4.32
C ALA A 99 12.90 4.10 4.53
N GLU A 100 12.20 4.01 5.66
CA GLU A 100 11.29 2.90 5.95
C GLU A 100 10.15 2.83 4.94
N ILE A 101 9.50 3.96 4.62
CA ILE A 101 8.47 4.03 3.58
C ILE A 101 9.03 3.59 2.22
N PHE A 102 10.23 4.04 1.83
CA PHE A 102 10.86 3.61 0.56
C PHE A 102 11.16 2.11 0.53
N ILE A 103 11.54 1.49 1.66
CA ILE A 103 11.71 0.03 1.74
C ILE A 103 10.37 -0.66 1.46
N TYR A 104 9.28 -0.21 2.11
CA TYR A 104 7.97 -0.81 1.94
C TYR A 104 7.38 -0.61 0.53
N LYS A 105 7.72 0.49 -0.14
CA LYS A 105 7.39 0.74 -1.55
C LYS A 105 8.25 -0.05 -2.55
N GLY A 106 9.29 -0.75 -2.08
CA GLY A 106 10.26 -1.40 -2.96
C GLY A 106 11.27 -0.46 -3.63
N GLU A 107 11.29 0.82 -3.25
CA GLU A 107 12.21 1.84 -3.75
C GLU A 107 13.58 1.75 -3.05
N PHE A 108 14.20 0.56 -3.08
CA PHE A 108 15.38 0.22 -2.27
C PHE A 108 16.57 1.15 -2.51
N GLN A 109 16.80 1.60 -3.74
CA GLN A 109 17.92 2.50 -4.03
C GLN A 109 17.77 3.86 -3.34
N LYS A 110 16.55 4.41 -3.29
CA LYS A 110 16.28 5.67 -2.57
C LYS A 110 16.45 5.45 -1.06
N ALA A 111 15.95 4.33 -0.54
CA ALA A 111 16.14 3.96 0.86
C ALA A 111 17.63 3.85 1.24
N ILE A 112 18.43 3.12 0.45
CA ILE A 112 19.87 2.92 0.68
C ILE A 112 20.61 4.25 0.70
N ASN A 113 20.35 5.14 -0.26
CA ASN A 113 21.01 6.45 -0.31
C ASN A 113 20.69 7.27 0.94
N LYS A 114 19.43 7.26 1.39
CA LYS A 114 19.01 7.95 2.62
C LYS A 114 19.70 7.37 3.86
N LEU A 115 19.70 6.04 3.98
CA LEU A 115 20.24 5.33 5.14
C LEU A 115 21.77 5.40 5.21
N LYS A 116 22.47 5.44 4.08
CA LYS A 116 23.93 5.68 4.03
C LYS A 116 24.28 7.05 4.61
N ASN A 117 23.55 8.09 4.22
CA ASN A 117 23.76 9.44 4.74
C ASN A 117 23.50 9.49 6.26
N LEU A 118 22.41 8.86 6.71
CA LEU A 118 22.08 8.78 8.14
C LEU A 118 23.14 8.00 8.94
N HIS A 119 23.61 6.88 8.40
CA HIS A 119 24.63 6.05 9.03
C HIS A 119 26.00 6.74 9.08
N ALA A 120 26.34 7.55 8.08
CA ALA A 120 27.58 8.34 8.10
C ALA A 120 27.58 9.40 9.21
N VAL A 121 26.42 10.00 9.50
CA VAL A 121 26.25 10.98 10.58
C VAL A 121 26.21 10.30 11.96
N ASP A 122 25.58 9.14 12.06
CA ASP A 122 25.41 8.41 13.31
C ASP A 122 25.62 6.89 13.14
N PRO A 123 26.89 6.43 13.14
CA PRO A 123 27.22 5.04 12.85
C PRO A 123 26.76 4.05 13.93
N THR A 124 26.48 4.52 15.15
CA THR A 124 26.08 3.66 16.28
C THR A 124 24.58 3.42 16.33
N ASN A 125 23.80 4.09 15.47
CA ASN A 125 22.36 3.93 15.42
C ASN A 125 21.97 2.53 14.87
N GLU A 126 21.59 1.63 15.77
CA GLU A 126 21.21 0.26 15.41
C GLU A 126 20.01 0.19 14.46
N GLN A 127 19.04 1.11 14.59
CA GLN A 127 17.85 1.10 13.73
C GLN A 127 18.23 1.41 12.29
N VAL A 128 19.04 2.45 12.07
CA VAL A 128 19.53 2.83 10.74
C VAL A 128 20.35 1.69 10.12
N LYS A 129 21.22 1.04 10.92
CA LYS A 129 21.99 -0.12 10.48
C LYS A 129 21.09 -1.28 10.04
N LYS A 130 20.10 -1.65 10.87
CA LYS A 130 19.13 -2.71 10.54
C LYS A 130 18.34 -2.40 9.27
N LEU A 131 17.83 -1.18 9.13
CA LEU A 131 17.10 -0.75 7.93
C LEU A 131 18.00 -0.78 6.69
N LEU A 132 19.28 -0.40 6.81
CA LEU A 132 20.24 -0.44 5.70
C LEU A 132 20.52 -1.88 5.26
N ASP A 133 20.65 -2.80 6.21
CA ASP A 133 20.84 -4.22 5.93
C ASP A 133 19.61 -4.82 5.22
N ILE A 134 18.40 -4.48 5.70
CA ILE A 134 17.13 -4.87 5.08
C ILE A 134 17.05 -4.35 3.64
N ALA A 135 17.34 -3.06 3.44
CA ALA A 135 17.26 -2.43 2.12
C ALA A 135 18.25 -3.01 1.10
N LYS A 136 19.39 -3.56 1.54
CA LYS A 136 20.37 -4.22 0.67
C LYS A 136 20.04 -5.68 0.37
N LYS A 137 19.59 -6.44 1.38
CA LYS A 137 19.36 -7.88 1.24
C LYS A 137 18.13 -8.23 0.41
N ILE A 138 17.03 -7.48 0.53
CA ILE A 138 15.78 -7.77 -0.20
C ILE A 138 16.00 -7.76 -1.73
N PRO A 139 16.69 -6.76 -2.32
CA PRO A 139 17.07 -6.79 -3.73
C PRO A 139 17.94 -8.00 -4.11
N GLU A 140 18.95 -8.32 -3.29
CA GLU A 140 19.89 -9.41 -3.56
C GLU A 140 19.17 -10.76 -3.57
N GLU A 141 18.31 -11.04 -2.59
CA GLU A 141 17.49 -12.26 -2.55
C GLU A 141 16.55 -12.36 -3.75
N GLN A 142 15.94 -11.25 -4.18
CA GLN A 142 15.10 -11.22 -5.40
C GLN A 142 15.91 -11.50 -6.66
N THR A 143 17.14 -10.99 -6.77
CA THR A 143 18.04 -11.29 -7.89
C THR A 143 18.54 -12.73 -7.87
N VAL A 144 18.83 -13.30 -6.71
CA VAL A 144 19.30 -14.68 -6.55
C VAL A 144 18.19 -15.69 -6.85
N ILE A 145 16.94 -15.40 -6.44
CA ILE A 145 15.75 -16.22 -6.80
C ILE A 145 15.49 -16.17 -8.32
N MET A 146 15.74 -15.02 -8.96
CA MET A 146 15.59 -14.86 -10.40
C MET A 146 16.72 -15.55 -11.20
N GLN A 147 17.92 -15.67 -10.60
CA GLN A 147 19.05 -16.39 -11.18
C GLN A 147 19.03 -17.90 -10.91
N SER A 148 18.49 -18.36 -9.77
CA SER A 148 18.35 -19.79 -9.46
C SER A 148 17.26 -20.45 -10.30
N LYS A 149 16.14 -19.76 -10.56
CA LYS A 149 15.11 -20.22 -11.52
C LYS A 149 15.63 -20.38 -12.96
N LYS A 150 16.74 -19.72 -13.31
CA LYS A 150 17.40 -19.86 -14.63
C LYS A 150 18.36 -21.05 -14.72
N LYS A 151 18.71 -21.71 -13.60
CA LYS A 151 19.76 -22.73 -13.56
C LYS A 151 19.25 -24.17 -13.50
N ASP A 152 17.95 -24.39 -13.25
CA ASP A 152 17.33 -25.72 -13.13
C ASP A 152 16.67 -26.25 -14.41
N SER A 153 17.02 -25.72 -15.59
CA SER A 153 16.67 -26.34 -16.88
C SER A 153 17.91 -26.89 -17.57
N VAL A 154 18.05 -28.22 -17.60
CA VAL A 154 19.04 -28.98 -18.41
C VAL A 154 18.30 -29.63 -19.60
N PRO A 155 18.97 -30.13 -20.67
CA PRO A 155 19.20 -29.42 -21.92
C PRO A 155 18.63 -30.15 -23.17
N ASP A 156 18.90 -29.54 -24.32
CA ASP A 156 18.86 -30.06 -25.71
C ASP A 156 17.50 -30.17 -26.43
N GLU A 157 17.30 -29.31 -27.42
CA GLU A 157 17.35 -29.74 -28.83
C GLU A 157 17.55 -28.52 -29.76
N GLU A 158 18.38 -28.74 -30.78
CA GLU A 158 18.80 -27.76 -31.79
C GLU A 158 17.62 -27.15 -32.55
N ILE A 159 17.49 -25.82 -32.56
CA ILE A 159 16.85 -25.10 -33.66
C ILE A 159 17.71 -23.89 -34.02
N GLU A 160 17.95 -23.79 -35.33
CA GLU A 160 18.85 -22.89 -36.02
C GLU A 160 18.72 -21.40 -35.65
N VAL A 161 19.88 -20.76 -35.60
CA VAL A 161 20.06 -19.31 -35.45
C VAL A 161 19.52 -18.59 -36.70
N VAL A 162 18.39 -17.91 -36.57
CA VAL A 162 18.01 -16.83 -37.49
C VAL A 162 18.11 -15.48 -36.78
N ASN A 163 19.02 -14.66 -37.30
CA ASN A 163 19.34 -13.33 -36.81
C ASN A 163 18.15 -12.35 -36.85
N ARG A 164 18.04 -11.57 -35.76
CA ARG A 164 17.57 -10.17 -35.64
C ARG A 164 16.17 -9.84 -36.20
N VAL A 165 15.30 -9.31 -35.33
CA VAL A 165 15.11 -7.85 -35.11
C VAL A 165 14.58 -7.64 -33.67
N GLU A 166 15.20 -6.74 -32.89
CA GLU A 166 14.60 -6.21 -31.66
C GLU A 166 13.33 -5.42 -32.03
N SER A 167 12.18 -5.84 -31.53
CA SER A 167 10.89 -5.15 -31.69
C SER A 167 10.00 -5.41 -30.45
N PRO A 168 9.07 -4.51 -30.15
CA PRO A 168 8.67 -4.14 -28.78
C PRO A 168 7.88 -5.24 -28.06
N CYS A 169 8.02 -5.32 -26.72
CA CYS A 169 7.17 -6.17 -25.88
C CYS A 169 5.70 -6.01 -26.25
N GLU A 170 5.08 -7.09 -26.73
CA GLU A 170 3.64 -7.14 -26.91
C GLU A 170 2.94 -7.07 -25.53
N PRO A 171 1.78 -6.40 -25.44
CA PRO A 171 1.03 -6.30 -24.20
C PRO A 171 0.55 -7.69 -23.76
N ILE A 172 0.82 -8.03 -22.49
CA ILE A 172 0.27 -9.23 -21.84
C ILE A 172 -1.25 -9.19 -22.00
N SER A 173 -1.86 -10.28 -22.47
CA SER A 173 -3.30 -10.35 -22.71
C SER A 173 -4.07 -10.28 -21.39
N THR A 174 -5.29 -9.72 -21.43
CA THR A 174 -6.18 -9.63 -20.25
C THR A 174 -6.35 -10.99 -19.55
N ARG A 175 -6.44 -12.05 -20.35
CA ARG A 175 -6.55 -13.44 -19.89
C ARG A 175 -5.34 -13.86 -19.06
N GLU A 176 -4.13 -13.63 -19.56
CA GLU A 176 -2.90 -13.97 -18.84
C GLU A 176 -2.78 -13.19 -17.51
N ILE A 177 -3.26 -11.95 -17.46
CA ILE A 177 -3.31 -11.15 -16.22
C ILE A 177 -4.25 -11.80 -15.20
N ILE A 178 -5.44 -12.24 -15.64
CA ILE A 178 -6.44 -12.86 -14.77
C ILE A 178 -5.94 -14.21 -14.24
N GLU A 179 -5.43 -15.07 -15.13
CA GLU A 179 -4.89 -16.38 -14.77
C GLU A 179 -3.70 -16.22 -13.81
N SER A 180 -2.79 -15.28 -14.10
CA SER A 180 -1.65 -14.99 -13.21
C SER A 180 -2.07 -14.45 -11.85
N ALA A 181 -3.14 -13.65 -11.79
CA ALA A 181 -3.60 -13.07 -10.53
C ALA A 181 -4.11 -14.13 -9.55
N VAL A 182 -4.85 -15.14 -10.00
CA VAL A 182 -5.37 -16.20 -9.10
C VAL A 182 -4.24 -17.09 -8.56
N THR A 183 -3.07 -17.11 -9.20
CA THR A 183 -1.89 -17.78 -8.62
C THR A 183 -1.32 -17.07 -7.39
N ILE A 184 -1.71 -15.81 -7.14
CA ILE A 184 -1.25 -15.06 -5.97
C ILE A 184 -1.94 -15.61 -4.71
N PRO A 185 -1.17 -16.04 -3.68
CA PRO A 185 -1.75 -16.55 -2.45
C PRO A 185 -2.68 -15.51 -1.80
N GLY A 186 -3.92 -15.92 -1.56
CA GLY A 186 -4.95 -15.10 -0.92
C GLY A 186 -5.95 -14.46 -1.88
N ILE A 187 -5.75 -14.58 -3.21
CA ILE A 187 -6.72 -14.19 -4.23
C ILE A 187 -7.61 -15.39 -4.55
N ASP A 188 -8.92 -15.24 -4.35
CA ASP A 188 -9.94 -16.24 -4.65
C ASP A 188 -10.70 -15.94 -5.96
N GLY A 189 -10.54 -14.73 -6.49
CA GLY A 189 -11.19 -14.34 -7.74
C GLY A 189 -10.47 -13.20 -8.44
N SER A 190 -10.52 -13.24 -9.76
CA SER A 190 -10.02 -12.20 -10.64
C SER A 190 -10.99 -12.03 -11.81
N LEU A 191 -11.38 -10.80 -12.10
CA LEU A 191 -12.29 -10.45 -13.19
C LEU A 191 -11.72 -9.30 -13.99
N PHE A 192 -12.00 -9.28 -15.29
CA PHE A 192 -11.96 -8.07 -16.08
C PHE A 192 -13.37 -7.74 -16.56
N ILE A 193 -13.86 -6.56 -16.18
CA ILE A 193 -15.22 -6.12 -16.46
C ILE A 193 -15.22 -4.80 -17.24
N THR A 194 -16.20 -4.62 -18.11
CA THR A 194 -16.40 -3.36 -18.83
C THR A 194 -17.01 -2.31 -17.89
N PHE A 195 -17.04 -1.04 -18.32
CA PHE A 195 -17.67 0.04 -17.57
C PHE A 195 -19.20 -0.10 -17.45
N GLU A 196 -19.80 -0.98 -18.25
CA GLU A 196 -21.21 -1.36 -18.19
C GLU A 196 -21.46 -2.54 -17.23
N GLY A 197 -20.42 -3.11 -16.63
CA GLY A 197 -20.53 -4.25 -15.71
C GLY A 197 -20.61 -5.62 -16.39
N LEU A 198 -20.26 -5.71 -17.67
CA LEU A 198 -20.15 -6.99 -18.38
C LEU A 198 -18.81 -7.64 -18.07
N ILE A 199 -18.82 -8.93 -17.72
CA ILE A 199 -17.59 -9.70 -17.52
C ILE A 199 -17.03 -10.09 -18.89
N VAL A 200 -15.80 -9.65 -19.16
CA VAL A 200 -15.06 -9.99 -20.40
C VAL A 200 -14.27 -11.28 -20.20
N ASP A 201 -13.64 -11.43 -19.03
CA ASP A 201 -12.86 -12.60 -18.66
C ASP A 201 -12.86 -12.76 -17.12
N SER A 202 -12.76 -13.99 -16.63
CA SER A 202 -12.93 -14.32 -15.22
C SER A 202 -12.27 -15.63 -14.81
N GLU A 203 -11.58 -15.59 -13.67
CA GLU A 203 -11.19 -16.76 -12.89
C GLU A 203 -11.79 -16.60 -11.49
N TRP A 204 -12.83 -17.37 -11.17
CA TRP A 204 -13.69 -17.11 -10.02
C TRP A 204 -13.96 -18.37 -9.21
N SER A 205 -13.54 -18.38 -7.94
CA SER A 205 -13.71 -19.55 -7.05
C SER A 205 -14.61 -19.29 -5.84
N LEU A 206 -15.31 -18.15 -5.80
CA LEU A 206 -16.20 -17.79 -4.68
C LEU A 206 -17.63 -18.32 -4.87
N GLN A 207 -18.33 -18.52 -3.75
CA GLN A 207 -19.76 -18.90 -3.75
C GLN A 207 -20.69 -17.79 -4.28
N MET A 208 -20.25 -16.53 -4.21
CA MET A 208 -21.02 -15.39 -4.71
C MET A 208 -21.11 -15.41 -6.24
N ASN A 209 -22.26 -15.02 -6.79
CA ASN A 209 -22.43 -14.85 -8.23
C ASN A 209 -21.57 -13.66 -8.73
N SER A 210 -20.69 -13.95 -9.68
CA SER A 210 -19.72 -12.99 -10.23
C SER A 210 -20.39 -11.86 -11.00
N GLU A 211 -21.46 -12.12 -11.75
CA GLU A 211 -22.18 -11.13 -12.57
C GLU A 211 -22.87 -10.08 -11.70
N SER A 212 -23.56 -10.53 -10.65
CA SER A 212 -24.17 -9.64 -9.66
C SER A 212 -23.12 -8.84 -8.90
N CYS A 213 -21.95 -9.44 -8.62
CA CYS A 213 -20.85 -8.73 -7.99
C CYS A 213 -20.29 -7.64 -8.92
N ALA A 214 -19.98 -7.98 -10.18
CA ALA A 214 -19.49 -7.05 -11.18
C ALA A 214 -20.41 -5.83 -11.35
N ALA A 215 -21.73 -6.07 -11.49
CA ALA A 215 -22.72 -5.00 -11.62
C ALA A 215 -22.71 -4.04 -10.41
N GLN A 216 -22.64 -4.58 -9.19
CA GLN A 216 -22.58 -3.76 -7.97
C GLN A 216 -21.27 -2.98 -7.86
N LEU A 217 -20.14 -3.60 -8.18
CA LEU A 217 -18.83 -2.97 -8.12
C LEU A 217 -18.72 -1.78 -9.08
N VAL A 218 -19.26 -1.92 -10.30
CA VAL A 218 -19.36 -0.83 -11.28
C VAL A 218 -20.28 0.28 -10.80
N ALA A 219 -21.44 -0.05 -10.23
CA ALA A 219 -22.38 0.93 -9.70
C ALA A 219 -21.74 1.80 -8.61
N ILE A 220 -20.93 1.20 -7.72
CA ILE A 220 -20.16 1.90 -6.70
C ILE A 220 -19.15 2.87 -7.32
N GLY A 221 -18.39 2.42 -8.31
CA GLY A 221 -17.41 3.26 -9.02
C GLY A 221 -18.05 4.47 -9.70
N ASN A 222 -19.18 4.24 -10.37
CA ASN A 222 -19.94 5.30 -11.03
C ASN A 222 -20.47 6.33 -10.02
N LEU A 223 -21.01 5.87 -8.89
CA LEU A 223 -21.46 6.75 -7.82
C LEU A 223 -20.32 7.62 -7.29
N LEU A 224 -19.14 7.03 -7.04
CA LEU A 224 -17.97 7.77 -6.55
C LEU A 224 -17.50 8.81 -7.57
N ASN A 225 -17.38 8.43 -8.84
CA ASN A 225 -16.96 9.36 -9.90
C ASN A 225 -17.94 10.53 -10.06
N ASN A 226 -19.25 10.27 -9.97
CA ASN A 226 -20.28 11.31 -10.02
C ASN A 226 -20.19 12.30 -8.87
N GLU A 227 -19.75 11.86 -7.69
CA GLU A 227 -19.58 12.73 -6.51
C GLU A 227 -18.24 13.46 -6.47
N LEU A 228 -17.17 12.83 -6.96
CA LEU A 228 -15.79 13.32 -6.82
C LEU A 228 -15.37 14.24 -7.98
N LYS A 229 -15.77 13.92 -9.21
CA LYS A 229 -15.38 14.68 -10.41
C LYS A 229 -15.89 16.14 -10.38
N PRO A 230 -17.16 16.43 -9.99
CA PRO A 230 -17.63 17.81 -9.87
C PRO A 230 -16.96 18.59 -8.74
N LYS A 231 -16.39 17.90 -7.75
CA LYS A 231 -15.69 18.49 -6.61
C LYS A 231 -14.18 18.63 -6.84
N SER A 232 -13.72 18.48 -8.09
CA SER A 232 -12.31 18.62 -8.51
C SER A 232 -11.34 17.61 -7.89
N PHE A 233 -11.81 16.43 -7.47
CA PHE A 233 -10.96 15.35 -6.95
C PHE A 233 -10.41 14.42 -8.05
N GLY A 234 -10.84 14.61 -9.31
CA GLY A 234 -10.44 13.78 -10.43
C GLY A 234 -11.23 12.47 -10.53
N GLU A 235 -10.78 11.58 -11.41
CA GLU A 235 -11.40 10.27 -11.64
C GLU A 235 -10.79 9.20 -10.71
N VAL A 236 -11.66 8.30 -10.26
CA VAL A 236 -11.27 7.18 -9.42
C VAL A 236 -10.44 6.20 -10.25
N ARG A 237 -9.20 5.99 -9.83
CA ARG A 237 -8.29 5.02 -10.45
C ARG A 237 -8.33 3.65 -9.78
N THR A 238 -8.63 3.63 -8.49
CA THR A 238 -8.54 2.43 -7.68
C THR A 238 -9.55 2.49 -6.55
N ILE A 239 -10.24 1.38 -6.30
CA ILE A 239 -11.21 1.25 -5.20
C ILE A 239 -10.86 -0.01 -4.40
N LEU A 240 -10.78 0.13 -3.09
CA LEU A 240 -10.66 -0.99 -2.17
C LEU A 240 -11.95 -1.06 -1.33
N ILE A 241 -12.61 -2.21 -1.33
CA ILE A 241 -13.85 -2.44 -0.58
C ILE A 241 -13.63 -3.63 0.33
N GLU A 242 -13.67 -3.40 1.63
CA GLU A 242 -13.55 -4.45 2.65
C GLU A 242 -14.94 -4.83 3.16
N THR A 243 -15.26 -6.12 3.10
CA THR A 243 -16.47 -6.71 3.66
C THR A 243 -16.11 -7.73 4.74
N ASP A 244 -17.11 -8.28 5.42
CA ASP A 244 -16.91 -9.36 6.39
C ASP A 244 -16.47 -10.63 5.65
N GLY A 245 -15.15 -10.87 5.59
CA GLY A 245 -14.54 -12.06 4.98
C GLY A 245 -13.83 -11.86 3.64
N THR A 246 -14.07 -10.76 2.93
CA THR A 246 -13.55 -10.57 1.56
C THR A 246 -13.19 -9.11 1.30
N THR A 247 -12.15 -8.91 0.50
CA THR A 247 -11.73 -7.58 0.04
C THR A 247 -11.75 -7.55 -1.47
N PHE A 248 -12.44 -6.56 -2.03
CA PHE A 248 -12.47 -6.28 -3.47
C PHE A 248 -11.48 -5.16 -3.78
N TYR A 249 -10.62 -5.41 -4.75
CA TYR A 249 -9.64 -4.45 -5.22
C TYR A 249 -9.89 -4.17 -6.71
N GLN A 250 -10.46 -3.01 -6.99
CA GLN A 250 -10.77 -2.55 -8.35
C GLN A 250 -9.67 -1.62 -8.86
N ILE A 251 -9.18 -1.85 -10.07
CA ILE A 251 -8.26 -0.97 -10.78
C ILE A 251 -8.88 -0.57 -12.12
N TYR A 252 -9.02 0.74 -12.32
CA TYR A 252 -9.58 1.33 -13.55
C TYR A 252 -8.46 1.53 -14.56
N LYS A 253 -8.65 1.00 -15.76
CA LYS A 253 -7.80 1.13 -16.94
C LYS A 253 -8.59 1.76 -18.07
N GLU A 254 -7.93 2.16 -19.16
CA GLU A 254 -8.62 2.75 -20.32
C GLU A 254 -9.65 1.79 -20.93
N ASP A 255 -9.35 0.49 -20.91
CA ASP A 255 -10.15 -0.54 -21.59
C ASP A 255 -11.18 -1.23 -20.69
N GLY A 256 -11.22 -0.90 -19.39
CA GLY A 256 -12.13 -1.53 -18.44
C GLY A 256 -11.60 -1.54 -17.00
N ILE A 257 -12.16 -2.42 -16.18
CA ILE A 257 -11.89 -2.50 -14.75
C ILE A 257 -11.40 -3.90 -14.40
N TYR A 258 -10.22 -3.99 -13.81
CA TYR A 258 -9.76 -5.23 -13.19
C TYR A 258 -10.28 -5.30 -11.76
N VAL A 259 -10.85 -6.44 -11.37
CA VAL A 259 -11.32 -6.70 -10.01
C VAL A 259 -10.62 -7.92 -9.47
N PHE A 260 -9.94 -7.76 -8.36
CA PHE A 260 -9.31 -8.84 -7.62
C PHE A 260 -9.99 -9.03 -6.28
N VAL A 261 -10.27 -10.28 -5.94
CA VAL A 261 -11.02 -10.65 -4.76
C VAL A 261 -10.12 -11.44 -3.84
N ALA A 262 -9.80 -10.85 -2.69
CA ALA A 262 -8.89 -11.41 -1.72
C ALA A 262 -9.62 -11.83 -0.44
N LYS A 263 -9.12 -12.86 0.26
CA LYS A 263 -9.60 -13.17 1.61
C LYS A 263 -9.25 -12.04 2.57
N SER A 264 -10.12 -11.76 3.53
CA SER A 264 -9.87 -10.76 4.59
C SER A 264 -8.63 -11.06 5.45
N THR A 265 -8.18 -12.33 5.49
CA THR A 265 -6.97 -12.76 6.20
C THR A 265 -5.67 -12.52 5.42
N SER A 266 -5.77 -12.08 4.17
CA SER A 266 -4.62 -11.91 3.28
C SER A 266 -3.93 -10.56 3.48
N ASN A 267 -2.62 -10.52 3.31
CA ASN A 267 -1.86 -9.27 3.37
C ASN A 267 -2.12 -8.42 2.12
N LEU A 268 -3.01 -7.43 2.24
CA LEU A 268 -3.44 -6.56 1.14
C LEU A 268 -2.28 -5.80 0.48
N GLY A 269 -1.28 -5.36 1.25
CA GLY A 269 -0.11 -4.69 0.70
C GLY A 269 0.70 -5.59 -0.25
N SER A 270 0.90 -6.85 0.14
CA SER A 270 1.61 -7.84 -0.68
C SER A 270 0.83 -8.20 -1.95
N ILE A 271 -0.50 -8.30 -1.83
CA ILE A 271 -1.39 -8.56 -2.97
C ILE A 271 -1.35 -7.39 -3.94
N ARG A 272 -1.50 -6.16 -3.44
CA ARG A 272 -1.46 -4.94 -4.23
C ARG A 272 -0.15 -4.81 -5.00
N MET A 273 0.99 -4.99 -4.33
CA MET A 273 2.31 -4.93 -4.98
C MET A 273 2.46 -5.95 -6.11
N LYS A 274 1.99 -7.18 -5.91
CA LYS A 274 2.05 -8.24 -6.93
C LYS A 274 1.12 -7.93 -8.12
N ILE A 275 -0.09 -7.44 -7.85
CA ILE A 275 -1.06 -7.05 -8.88
C ILE A 275 -0.57 -5.85 -9.68
N GLU A 276 -0.04 -4.81 -9.03
CA GLU A 276 0.50 -3.64 -9.72
C GLU A 276 1.67 -4.02 -10.64
N LYS A 277 2.51 -4.95 -10.19
CA LYS A 277 3.58 -5.53 -11.02
C LYS A 277 3.04 -6.33 -12.21
N LEU A 278 1.98 -7.12 -12.02
CA LEU A 278 1.33 -7.84 -13.12
C LEU A 278 0.73 -6.89 -14.17
N LEU A 279 0.18 -5.76 -13.72
CA LEU A 279 -0.43 -4.74 -14.56
C LEU A 279 0.57 -3.74 -15.16
N GLY A 280 1.88 -3.99 -15.01
CA GLY A 280 2.95 -3.18 -15.61
C GLY A 280 3.16 -1.80 -14.98
N TYR A 281 2.69 -1.57 -13.75
CA TYR A 281 3.03 -0.36 -13.01
C TYR A 281 4.47 -0.48 -12.47
N ASN A 282 5.39 0.31 -13.03
CA ASN A 282 6.74 0.56 -12.50
C ASN A 282 6.82 1.94 -11.85
#